data_AF-A0A432SYB0-F1
#
_entry.id   AF-A0A432SYB0-F1
#
_cell.length_a   1.000
_cell.length_b   1.000
_cell.length_c   1.000
_cell.angle_alpha   90.00
_cell.angle_beta   90.00
_cell.angle_gamma   90.00
#
_symmetry.space_group_name_H-M   'P 1'
#
loop_
_entity.id
_entity.type
_entity.pdbx_description
1 polymer ?
#
loop_
_entity_poly.entity_id
_entity_poly.type
_entity_poly.pdbx_seq_one_letter_code
_entity_poly.pdbx_strand_id
1 'polypeptide(L)'
;MNKKLKIITLSTLVAIFSGCVPAPRPQISLGEIVGGVKKEPIATQPVVDKEYGAKPINYTNSIRAYFSTKIARGNLSIYKYGKPKRAYKRKGFAYGGDIAWKGWLVETSIATPTRTGRLLTPKPYMVLFSGEQIVEHILGYSHKLLVKVDK
;
A
#
# COMPACT_ATOMS: atom_id res chain seq x y z
N MET A 1 -2.90 36.44 52.81
CA MET A 1 -3.66 36.28 51.55
C MET A 1 -3.34 34.90 50.97
N ASN A 2 -4.19 33.92 51.27
CA ASN A 2 -3.94 32.50 51.03
C ASN A 2 -4.43 32.07 49.65
N LYS A 3 -3.52 31.65 48.77
CA LYS A 3 -3.84 31.06 47.47
C LYS A 3 -4.22 29.58 47.68
N LYS A 4 -5.51 29.25 47.54
CA LYS A 4 -5.97 27.85 47.51
C LYS A 4 -5.84 27.30 46.09
N LEU A 5 -4.82 26.47 45.89
CA LEU A 5 -4.66 25.63 44.71
C LEU A 5 -5.62 24.42 44.87
N LYS A 6 -6.69 24.36 44.08
CA LYS A 6 -7.59 23.19 44.03
C LYS A 6 -7.08 22.25 42.94
N ILE A 7 -6.43 21.18 43.37
CA ILE A 7 -6.10 20.02 42.54
C ILE A 7 -7.40 19.24 42.33
N ILE A 8 -7.89 19.20 41.10
CA ILE A 8 -9.02 18.35 40.71
C ILE A 8 -8.43 17.14 39.97
N THR A 9 -8.22 16.08 40.72
CA THR A 9 -7.90 14.74 40.24
C THR A 9 -9.17 14.15 39.63
N LEU A 10 -9.23 14.03 38.30
CA LEU A 10 -10.32 13.36 37.59
C LEU A 10 -9.85 11.96 37.17
N SER A 11 -10.17 10.98 38.01
CA SER A 11 -9.96 9.56 37.78
C SER A 11 -11.13 8.97 37.00
N THR A 12 -10.84 7.93 36.20
CA THR A 12 -11.72 6.84 35.72
C THR A 12 -12.83 7.14 34.71
N LEU A 13 -12.71 6.57 33.49
CA LEU A 13 -13.31 5.26 33.15
C LEU A 13 -12.85 4.82 31.74
N VAL A 14 -12.04 3.76 31.65
CA VAL A 14 -11.78 3.06 30.39
C VAL A 14 -12.83 1.97 30.26
N ALA A 15 -13.84 2.19 29.42
CA ALA A 15 -14.80 1.16 29.04
C ALA A 15 -14.18 0.29 27.93
N ILE A 16 -13.70 -0.89 28.28
CA ILE A 16 -13.28 -1.92 27.33
C ILE A 16 -14.57 -2.59 26.82
N PHE A 17 -15.13 -2.10 25.73
CA PHE A 17 -16.14 -2.83 24.98
C PHE A 17 -15.46 -3.99 24.24
N SER A 18 -15.35 -5.15 24.91
CA SER A 18 -15.19 -6.44 24.22
C SER A 18 -16.53 -6.84 23.61
N GLY A 19 -16.92 -6.13 22.55
CA GLY A 19 -17.96 -6.60 21.65
C GLY A 19 -17.34 -7.58 20.67
N CYS A 20 -17.53 -8.89 20.88
CA CYS A 20 -17.38 -9.87 19.83
C CYS A 20 -18.39 -9.54 18.73
N VAL A 21 -17.98 -8.80 17.71
CA VAL A 21 -18.77 -8.64 16.50
C VAL A 21 -18.79 -10.01 15.83
N PRO A 22 -19.96 -10.67 15.66
CA PRO A 22 -20.01 -11.90 14.90
C PRO A 22 -19.57 -11.58 13.47
N ALA A 23 -18.47 -12.20 13.05
CA ALA A 23 -18.01 -12.14 11.67
C ALA A 23 -19.17 -12.60 10.75
N PRO A 24 -19.51 -11.84 9.70
CA PRO A 24 -20.56 -12.25 8.77
C PRO A 24 -20.17 -13.60 8.15
N ARG A 25 -20.98 -14.62 8.42
CA ARG A 25 -20.87 -15.92 7.75
C ARG A 25 -21.14 -15.68 6.25
N PRO A 26 -20.30 -16.19 5.34
CA PRO A 26 -20.62 -16.12 3.92
C PRO A 26 -21.93 -16.89 3.70
N GLN A 27 -22.97 -16.17 3.26
CA GLN A 27 -24.19 -16.79 2.75
C GLN A 27 -23.81 -17.49 1.45
N ILE A 28 -23.68 -18.81 1.50
CA ILE A 28 -23.65 -19.66 0.32
C ILE A 28 -25.08 -19.63 -0.22
N SER A 29 -25.38 -18.72 -1.14
CA SER A 29 -26.62 -18.82 -1.92
C SER A 29 -26.47 -19.97 -2.91
N LEU A 30 -26.98 -21.15 -2.54
CA LEU A 30 -27.41 -22.12 -3.53
C LEU A 30 -28.60 -21.48 -4.25
N GLY A 31 -28.37 -21.03 -5.48
CA GLY A 31 -29.40 -20.39 -6.30
C GLY A 31 -29.06 -20.48 -7.78
N GLU A 32 -29.68 -21.49 -8.42
CA GLU A 32 -30.09 -21.58 -9.82
C GLU A 32 -29.08 -21.40 -10.96
N ILE A 33 -28.91 -22.51 -11.67
CA ILE A 33 -28.35 -22.62 -13.02
C ILE A 33 -29.42 -22.12 -13.99
N VAL A 34 -29.26 -20.93 -14.56
CA VAL A 34 -29.91 -20.56 -15.83
C VAL A 34 -28.89 -19.87 -16.73
N GLY A 35 -28.64 -20.53 -17.86
CA GLY A 35 -27.97 -20.08 -19.08
C GLY A 35 -27.36 -18.67 -19.09
N GLY A 36 -26.03 -18.63 -19.02
CA GLY A 36 -25.26 -17.45 -19.35
C GLY A 36 -23.85 -17.59 -18.80
N VAL A 37 -22.86 -17.80 -19.68
CA VAL A 37 -21.44 -17.88 -19.32
C VAL A 37 -20.99 -16.53 -18.75
N LYS A 38 -21.28 -16.28 -17.47
CA LYS A 38 -20.54 -15.33 -16.64
C LYS A 38 -19.24 -16.03 -16.31
N LYS A 39 -18.13 -15.58 -16.94
CA LYS A 39 -16.79 -15.84 -16.43
C LYS A 39 -16.75 -15.33 -15.00
N GLU A 40 -16.88 -16.25 -14.06
CA GLU A 40 -16.61 -16.03 -12.65
C GLU A 40 -15.22 -15.39 -12.54
N PRO A 41 -15.04 -14.29 -11.78
CA PRO A 41 -13.70 -13.75 -11.55
C PRO A 41 -12.92 -14.82 -10.81
N ILE A 42 -12.01 -15.49 -11.52
CA ILE A 42 -11.06 -16.44 -10.95
C ILE A 42 -10.43 -15.74 -9.76
N ALA A 43 -10.79 -16.19 -8.55
CA ALA A 43 -10.17 -15.76 -7.31
C ALA A 43 -8.67 -16.05 -7.48
N THR A 44 -7.93 -15.00 -7.84
CA THR A 44 -6.51 -15.13 -8.16
C THR A 44 -5.83 -15.33 -6.82
N GLN A 45 -5.54 -16.59 -6.48
CA GLN A 45 -4.82 -16.90 -5.26
C GLN A 45 -3.50 -16.12 -5.27
N PRO A 46 -3.12 -15.49 -4.14
CA PRO A 46 -1.90 -14.72 -4.08
C PRO A 46 -0.72 -15.63 -4.39
N VAL A 47 0.06 -15.28 -5.42
CA VAL A 47 1.33 -15.96 -5.69
C VAL A 47 2.29 -15.56 -4.58
N VAL A 48 2.57 -16.49 -3.67
CA VAL A 48 3.50 -16.28 -2.55
C VAL A 48 4.87 -16.80 -2.94
N ASP A 49 5.85 -15.89 -2.99
CA ASP A 49 7.26 -16.24 -3.09
C ASP A 49 7.80 -16.51 -1.68
N LYS A 50 8.60 -17.57 -1.52
CA LYS A 50 9.16 -17.97 -0.20
C LYS A 50 10.09 -16.90 0.39
N GLU A 51 10.79 -16.12 -0.46
CA GLU A 51 11.74 -15.11 -0.03
C GLU A 51 11.19 -13.68 -0.10
N TYR A 52 10.35 -13.40 -1.09
CA TYR A 52 9.84 -12.05 -1.36
C TYR A 52 8.39 -11.83 -0.88
N GLY A 53 7.76 -12.87 -0.33
CA GLY A 53 6.39 -12.81 0.19
C GLY A 53 5.34 -12.76 -0.91
N ALA A 54 4.11 -12.40 -0.50
CA ALA A 54 2.96 -12.34 -1.41
C ALA A 54 3.11 -11.19 -2.43
N LYS A 55 2.88 -11.51 -3.70
CA LYS A 55 2.78 -10.51 -4.76
C LYS A 55 1.52 -9.65 -4.56
N PRO A 56 1.62 -8.32 -4.61
CA PRO A 56 0.44 -7.49 -4.49
C PRO A 56 -0.44 -7.64 -5.73
N ILE A 57 -1.71 -7.91 -5.50
CA ILE A 57 -2.77 -8.07 -6.50
C ILE A 57 -3.43 -6.72 -6.72
N ASN A 58 -3.75 -6.00 -5.65
CA ASN A 58 -4.50 -4.74 -5.67
C ASN A 58 -3.60 -3.49 -5.60
N TYR A 59 -2.33 -3.62 -6.02
CA TYR A 59 -1.34 -2.56 -5.91
C TYR A 59 -1.76 -1.24 -6.58
N THR A 60 -2.52 -1.27 -7.68
CA THR A 60 -2.98 -0.05 -8.36
C THR A 60 -3.87 0.80 -7.46
N ASN A 61 -4.77 0.16 -6.71
CA ASN A 61 -5.65 0.82 -5.75
C ASN A 61 -4.87 1.29 -4.53
N SER A 62 -3.97 0.45 -4.01
CA SER A 62 -3.10 0.80 -2.87
C SER A 62 -2.20 2.01 -3.16
N ILE A 63 -1.57 2.05 -4.34
CA ILE A 63 -0.73 3.19 -4.78
C ILE A 63 -1.57 4.45 -4.92
N ARG A 64 -2.74 4.38 -5.56
CA ARG A 64 -3.64 5.53 -5.71
C ARG A 64 -4.06 6.08 -4.36
N ALA A 65 -4.55 5.21 -3.47
CA ALA A 65 -4.98 5.60 -2.12
C ALA A 65 -3.83 6.25 -1.35
N TYR A 66 -2.64 5.64 -1.37
CA TYR A 66 -1.46 6.16 -0.69
C TYR A 66 -1.03 7.54 -1.22
N PHE A 67 -0.93 7.72 -2.54
CA PHE A 67 -0.47 9.00 -3.09
C PHE A 67 -1.55 10.09 -3.13
N SER A 68 -2.83 9.73 -3.05
CA SER A 68 -3.92 10.70 -2.95
C SER A 68 -3.80 11.61 -1.73
N THR A 69 -3.23 11.09 -0.64
CA THR A 69 -3.01 11.85 0.61
C THR A 69 -1.61 12.45 0.71
N LYS A 70 -0.62 11.90 -0.02
CA LYS A 70 0.78 12.34 0.03
C LYS A 70 1.12 13.45 -0.95
N ILE A 71 0.41 13.56 -2.07
CA ILE A 71 0.70 14.54 -3.13
C ILE A 71 -0.49 15.50 -3.27
N ALA A 72 -0.20 16.79 -3.41
CA ALA A 72 -1.21 17.80 -3.70
C ALA A 72 -1.98 17.45 -4.98
N ARG A 73 -3.31 17.41 -4.90
CA ARG A 73 -4.20 16.97 -6.00
C ARG A 73 -3.91 15.56 -6.52
N GLY A 74 -3.33 14.69 -5.69
CA GLY A 74 -3.08 13.28 -6.05
C GLY A 74 -4.35 12.55 -6.48
N ASN A 75 -5.50 12.89 -5.89
CA ASN A 75 -6.81 12.37 -6.29
C ASN A 75 -7.21 12.69 -7.74
N LEU A 76 -6.69 13.78 -8.32
CA LEU A 76 -6.91 14.19 -9.70
C LEU A 76 -5.76 13.80 -10.64
N SER A 77 -4.73 13.12 -10.12
CA SER A 77 -3.55 12.75 -10.89
C SER A 77 -3.83 11.57 -11.81
N ILE A 78 -3.11 11.53 -12.92
CA ILE A 78 -3.08 10.38 -13.83
C ILE A 78 -1.90 9.49 -13.41
N TYR A 79 -2.19 8.21 -13.20
CA TYR A 79 -1.23 7.22 -12.75
C TYR A 79 -0.93 6.23 -13.87
N LYS A 80 0.35 5.94 -14.10
CA LYS A 80 0.81 4.86 -14.95
C LYS A 80 1.55 3.83 -14.11
N TYR A 81 1.04 2.61 -14.06
CA TYR A 81 1.61 1.56 -13.22
C TYR A 81 2.39 0.53 -14.05
N GLY A 82 3.55 0.14 -13.55
CA GLY A 82 4.30 -1.02 -14.02
C GLY A 82 3.76 -2.33 -13.44
N LYS A 83 4.31 -3.45 -13.90
CA LYS A 83 4.06 -4.76 -13.29
C LYS A 83 4.87 -4.87 -11.99
N PRO A 84 4.37 -5.56 -10.95
CA PRO A 84 5.17 -5.84 -9.76
C PRO A 84 6.36 -6.73 -10.14
N LYS A 85 7.55 -6.34 -9.71
CA LYS A 85 8.82 -7.05 -9.90
C LYS A 85 9.43 -7.38 -8.54
N ARG A 86 10.15 -8.49 -8.43
CA ARG A 86 10.89 -8.81 -7.20
C ARG A 86 12.05 -7.85 -7.03
N ALA A 87 12.25 -7.37 -5.82
CA ALA A 87 13.33 -6.44 -5.50
C ALA A 87 13.79 -6.61 -4.05
N TYR A 88 15.02 -6.16 -3.79
CA TYR A 88 15.54 -6.04 -2.44
C TYR A 88 16.30 -4.72 -2.27
N LYS A 89 16.34 -4.22 -1.04
CA LYS A 89 17.03 -3.00 -0.66
C LYS A 89 18.14 -3.36 0.33
N ARG A 90 19.35 -2.85 0.08
CA ARG A 90 20.53 -3.03 0.94
C ARG A 90 20.59 -1.96 2.02
N LYS A 91 21.16 -2.27 3.18
CA LYS A 91 21.34 -1.34 4.31
C LYS A 91 22.47 -0.32 4.07
N GLY A 92 23.44 -0.61 3.19
CA GLY A 92 24.56 0.29 2.88
C GLY A 92 25.50 -0.23 1.78
N PHE A 93 26.54 0.54 1.45
CA PHE A 93 27.47 0.26 0.35
C PHE A 93 28.78 -0.43 0.74
N ALA A 94 29.20 -0.35 2.01
CA ALA A 94 30.60 -0.50 2.35
C ALA A 94 31.17 -1.90 2.00
N TYR A 95 30.61 -3.01 2.48
CA TYR A 95 31.17 -4.34 2.21
C TYR A 95 30.09 -5.42 2.38
N GLY A 96 29.49 -5.88 1.28
CA GLY A 96 28.53 -6.99 1.33
C GLY A 96 27.21 -6.68 2.05
N GLY A 97 26.86 -5.39 2.17
CA GLY A 97 25.83 -4.88 3.09
C GLY A 97 24.53 -5.70 3.15
N ASP A 98 24.11 -5.96 4.39
CA ASP A 98 22.91 -6.72 4.72
C ASP A 98 21.68 -6.26 3.94
N ILE A 99 20.79 -7.22 3.68
CA ILE A 99 19.50 -6.94 3.06
C ILE A 99 18.59 -6.32 4.12
N ALA A 100 18.29 -5.03 3.95
CA ALA A 100 17.37 -4.29 4.82
C ALA A 100 15.90 -4.61 4.53
N TRP A 101 15.59 -5.01 3.28
CA TRP A 101 14.24 -5.33 2.86
C TRP A 101 14.25 -6.25 1.63
N LYS A 102 13.34 -7.22 1.60
CA LYS A 102 12.98 -8.02 0.42
C LYS A 102 11.47 -7.91 0.20
N GLY A 103 11.05 -7.77 -1.04
CA GLY A 103 9.64 -7.78 -1.39
C GLY A 103 9.38 -7.49 -2.85
N TRP A 104 8.24 -6.87 -3.10
CA TRP A 104 7.79 -6.52 -4.44
C TRP A 104 7.95 -5.02 -4.69
N LEU A 105 8.41 -4.65 -5.88
CA LEU A 105 8.54 -3.28 -6.32
C LEU A 105 7.61 -3.02 -7.49
N VAL A 106 6.90 -1.90 -7.42
CA VAL A 106 6.10 -1.39 -8.51
C VAL A 106 6.65 -0.04 -8.94
N GLU A 107 7.02 0.07 -10.20
CA GLU A 107 7.36 1.33 -10.83
C GLU A 107 6.07 2.06 -11.19
N THR A 108 5.92 3.32 -10.82
CA THR A 108 4.74 4.11 -11.15
C THR A 108 5.16 5.52 -11.56
N SER A 109 4.46 6.08 -12.54
CA SER A 109 4.64 7.49 -12.92
C SER A 109 3.34 8.24 -12.63
N ILE A 110 3.45 9.38 -11.95
CA ILE A 110 2.29 10.18 -11.51
C ILE A 110 2.37 11.56 -12.19
N ALA A 111 1.36 11.87 -12.99
CA ALA A 111 1.19 13.18 -13.62
C ALA A 111 0.10 13.95 -12.86
N THR A 112 0.50 15.03 -12.18
CA THR A 112 -0.41 15.82 -11.34
C THR A 112 -0.86 17.08 -12.10
N PRO A 113 -2.14 17.46 -12.02
CA PRO A 113 -2.62 18.70 -12.62
C PRO A 113 -2.21 19.94 -11.79
N THR A 114 -1.89 21.03 -12.49
CA THR A 114 -1.76 22.37 -11.90
C THR A 114 -3.13 22.95 -11.51
N ARG A 115 -3.15 24.15 -10.92
CA ARG A 115 -4.40 24.82 -10.55
C ARG A 115 -5.28 25.11 -11.77
N THR A 116 -4.66 25.28 -12.93
CA THR A 116 -5.34 25.57 -14.21
C THR A 116 -5.72 24.31 -14.99
N GLY A 117 -5.50 23.11 -14.43
CA GLY A 117 -5.81 21.84 -15.09
C GLY A 117 -4.75 21.31 -16.05
N ARG A 118 -3.65 22.05 -16.29
CA ARG A 118 -2.53 21.56 -17.11
C ARG A 118 -1.78 20.44 -16.38
N LEU A 119 -1.48 19.34 -17.05
CA LEU A 119 -0.68 18.27 -16.49
C LEU A 119 0.80 18.67 -16.37
N LEU A 120 1.36 18.45 -15.19
CA LEU A 120 2.80 18.54 -14.96
C LEU A 120 3.53 17.33 -15.56
N THR A 121 4.83 17.49 -15.78
CA THR A 121 5.72 16.40 -16.18
C THR A 121 5.56 15.22 -15.22
N PRO A 122 5.28 13.99 -15.72
CA PRO A 122 5.10 12.83 -14.88
C PRO A 122 6.33 12.56 -14.02
N LYS A 123 6.13 12.43 -12.71
CA LYS A 123 7.20 12.09 -11.76
C LYS A 123 7.26 10.58 -11.57
N PRO A 124 8.42 9.94 -11.76
CA PRO A 124 8.57 8.51 -11.52
C PRO A 124 8.77 8.21 -10.04
N TYR A 125 8.17 7.12 -9.59
CA TYR A 125 8.31 6.59 -8.24
C TYR A 125 8.53 5.08 -8.31
N MET A 126 9.34 4.58 -7.40
CA MET A 126 9.44 3.17 -7.06
C MET A 126 8.72 2.95 -5.74
N VAL A 127 7.71 2.10 -5.73
CA VAL A 127 6.92 1.78 -4.54
C VAL A 127 7.27 0.38 -4.08
N LEU A 128 7.69 0.26 -2.82
CA LEU A 128 8.10 -0.99 -2.19
C LEU A 128 6.91 -1.58 -1.43
N PHE A 129 6.65 -2.85 -1.67
CA PHE A 129 5.51 -3.61 -1.15
C PHE A 129 5.95 -4.82 -0.33
N SER A 130 5.30 -5.02 0.82
CA SER A 130 5.30 -6.28 1.55
C SER A 130 3.86 -6.80 1.57
N GLY A 131 3.58 -7.83 0.77
CA GLY A 131 2.19 -8.19 0.47
C GLY A 131 1.45 -7.03 -0.19
N GLU A 132 0.28 -6.67 0.33
CA GLU A 132 -0.51 -5.52 -0.14
C GLU A 132 -0.13 -4.17 0.50
N GLN A 133 0.79 -4.17 1.47
CA GLN A 133 1.15 -2.96 2.21
C GLN A 133 2.34 -2.24 1.57
N ILE A 134 2.22 -0.92 1.42
CA ILE A 134 3.31 -0.05 0.96
C ILE A 134 4.23 0.22 2.15
N VAL A 135 5.47 -0.24 2.04
CA VAL A 135 6.51 -0.04 3.06
C VAL A 135 7.21 1.31 2.86
N GLU A 136 7.56 1.62 1.62
CA GLU A 136 8.32 2.81 1.28
C GLU A 136 8.03 3.24 -0.16
N HIS A 137 8.25 4.52 -0.46
CA HIS A 137 8.28 5.03 -1.83
C HIS A 137 9.53 5.86 -2.04
N ILE A 138 10.12 5.75 -3.23
CA ILE A 138 11.36 6.43 -3.62
C ILE A 138 11.08 7.18 -4.92
N LEU A 139 11.44 8.45 -5.00
CA LEU A 139 11.35 9.24 -6.23
C LEU A 139 12.47 8.82 -7.19
N GLY A 140 12.14 8.54 -8.45
CA GLY A 140 13.09 8.15 -9.49
C GLY A 140 12.77 6.81 -10.15
N TYR A 141 13.55 6.46 -11.18
CA TYR A 141 13.48 5.16 -11.88
C TYR A 141 14.48 4.13 -11.33
N SER A 142 15.51 4.60 -10.63
CA SER A 142 16.59 3.79 -10.07
C SER A 142 17.04 4.35 -8.73
N HIS A 143 17.49 3.48 -7.84
CA HIS A 143 18.04 3.85 -6.55
C HIS A 143 19.25 2.98 -6.26
N LYS A 144 20.34 3.60 -5.79
CA LYS A 144 21.67 2.95 -5.72
C LYS A 144 21.70 1.74 -4.76
N LEU A 145 20.86 1.73 -3.73
CA LEU A 145 20.73 0.61 -2.78
C LEU A 145 19.67 -0.42 -3.18
N LEU A 146 18.91 -0.18 -4.24
CA LEU A 146 17.79 -1.02 -4.63
C LEU A 146 18.16 -1.86 -5.85
N VAL A 147 17.95 -3.17 -5.73
CA VAL A 147 18.25 -4.12 -6.80
C VAL A 147 16.95 -4.80 -7.23
N LYS A 148 16.66 -4.75 -8.53
CA LYS A 148 15.54 -5.46 -9.17
C LYS A 148 16.05 -6.84 -9.58
N VAL A 149 15.30 -7.87 -9.23
CA VAL A 149 15.68 -9.27 -9.45
C VAL A 149 15.20 -9.75 -10.82
N ASP A 150 14.04 -9.29 -11.25
CA ASP A 150 13.46 -9.63 -12.55
C ASP A 150 13.94 -8.63 -13.63
N LYS A 151 14.54 -9.15 -14.70
CA LYS A 151 14.95 -8.38 -15.90
C LYS A 151 13.73 -8.08 -16.78
#